data_AF-A0A6P5RMG5-F1
#
_entry.id   AF-A0A6P5RMG5-F1
#
_cell.length_a   1.000
_cell.length_b   1.000
_cell.length_c   1.000
_cell.angle_alpha   90.00
_cell.angle_beta   90.00
_cell.angle_gamma   90.00
#
_symmetry.space_group_name_H-M   'P 1'
#
loop_
_entity.id
_entity.type
_entity.pdbx_description
1 polymer ?
#
loop_
_entity_poly.entity_id
_entity_poly.type
_entity_poly.pdbx_seq_one_letter_code
_entity_poly.pdbx_strand_id
1 'polypeptide(L)'
;MAGHFALGNSNSLATIDVAGAFIGISSHSTVLSGILMFMITYASPMLFILSMVMYISVKETSYLPSPFSADSTQLLKIMLGFPCLVPLGLNSILLTAYTIILLLMRNHLFVWSVFSPKYIYVCTTTVCVYVGVSVVSTTVTYTYLVLGFRRKMQGELSHEQ
;
A
#
# COMPACT_ATOMS: atom_id res chain seq x y z
N MET A 1 0.14 -9.00 -6.01
CA MET A 1 0.44 -10.40 -5.60
C MET A 1 1.28 -11.15 -6.64
N ALA A 2 1.08 -10.94 -7.96
CA ALA A 2 1.92 -11.57 -8.99
C ALA A 2 3.44 -11.30 -8.79
N GLY A 3 3.84 -10.08 -8.44
CA GLY A 3 5.24 -9.76 -8.16
C GLY A 3 5.82 -10.44 -6.91
N HIS A 4 5.00 -10.81 -5.92
CA HIS A 4 5.45 -11.57 -4.75
C HIS A 4 5.85 -12.98 -5.15
N PHE A 5 5.05 -13.66 -5.97
CA PHE A 5 5.39 -14.99 -6.51
C PHE A 5 6.51 -14.94 -7.55
N ALA A 6 6.62 -13.85 -8.33
CA ALA A 6 7.70 -13.66 -9.29
C ALA A 6 9.08 -13.49 -8.63
N LEU A 7 9.11 -12.99 -7.39
CA LEU A 7 10.34 -12.91 -6.57
C LEU A 7 10.70 -14.24 -5.89
N GLY A 8 9.98 -15.34 -6.20
CA GLY A 8 10.23 -16.67 -5.64
C GLY A 8 9.61 -16.90 -4.26
N ASN A 9 8.87 -15.93 -3.70
CA ASN A 9 8.21 -16.10 -2.41
C ASN A 9 6.98 -17.01 -2.53
N SER A 10 6.76 -17.81 -1.48
CA SER A 10 5.55 -18.62 -1.30
C SER A 10 4.79 -18.12 -0.07
N ASN A 11 3.51 -18.46 0.09
CA ASN A 11 2.74 -18.13 1.30
C ASN A 11 3.14 -19.04 2.49
N SER A 12 4.44 -19.22 2.72
CA SER A 12 5.03 -20.07 3.75
C SER A 12 6.22 -19.37 4.38
N LEU A 13 6.36 -19.46 5.71
CA LEU A 13 7.42 -18.82 6.50
C LEU A 13 8.84 -19.23 6.03
N ALA A 14 8.97 -20.38 5.36
CA ALA A 14 10.24 -20.85 4.81
C ALA A 14 10.77 -19.99 3.64
N THR A 15 9.93 -19.15 3.04
CA THR A 15 10.36 -18.26 1.95
C THR A 15 10.71 -16.85 2.41
N ILE A 16 10.59 -16.57 3.71
CA ILE A 16 11.14 -15.33 4.26
C ILE A 16 12.65 -15.40 4.16
N ASP A 17 13.25 -14.47 3.42
CA ASP A 17 14.69 -14.41 3.24
C ASP A 17 15.39 -13.87 4.50
N VAL A 18 15.59 -14.77 5.47
CA VAL A 18 16.33 -14.48 6.69
C VAL A 18 17.80 -14.23 6.37
N ALA A 19 18.36 -14.96 5.41
CA ALA A 19 19.77 -14.82 5.03
C ALA A 19 20.05 -13.43 4.44
N GLY A 20 19.23 -12.97 3.49
CA GLY A 20 19.31 -11.64 2.91
C GLY A 20 19.10 -10.53 3.93
N ALA A 21 18.26 -10.75 4.94
CA ALA A 21 18.04 -9.78 6.02
C ALA A 21 19.25 -9.56 6.95
N PHE A 22 20.27 -10.43 6.91
CA PHE A 22 21.53 -10.25 7.63
C PHE A 22 22.66 -9.70 6.75
N ILE A 23 22.48 -9.64 5.43
CA ILE A 23 23.49 -9.11 4.51
C ILE A 23 23.60 -7.59 4.72
N GLY A 24 24.76 -7.13 5.18
CA GLY A 24 25.05 -5.70 5.37
C GLY A 24 24.88 -5.17 6.80
N ILE A 25 24.50 -6.02 7.76
CA ILE A 25 24.40 -5.64 9.17
C ILE A 25 25.72 -6.00 9.88
N SER A 26 26.42 -5.01 10.42
CA SER A 26 27.73 -5.19 11.09
C SER A 26 27.63 -5.60 12.57
N SER A 27 26.48 -5.37 13.22
CA SER A 27 26.21 -5.76 14.61
C SER A 27 24.93 -6.59 14.65
N HIS A 28 24.97 -7.76 15.29
CA HIS A 28 23.93 -8.80 15.25
C HIS A 28 22.62 -8.36 15.97
N SER A 29 21.95 -7.34 15.43
CA SER A 29 20.70 -6.78 15.93
C SER A 29 19.52 -7.49 15.29
N THR A 30 18.79 -8.24 16.10
CA THR A 30 17.59 -8.96 15.71
C THR A 30 16.48 -8.03 15.22
N VAL A 31 16.41 -6.81 15.77
CA VAL A 31 15.40 -5.81 15.39
C VAL A 31 15.65 -5.28 13.99
N LEU A 32 16.90 -4.90 13.67
CA LEU A 32 17.24 -4.36 12.36
C LEU A 32 17.03 -5.41 11.26
N SER A 33 17.51 -6.64 11.49
CA SER A 33 17.29 -7.75 10.56
C SER A 33 15.80 -8.04 10.36
N GLY A 34 14.99 -8.00 11.42
CA GLY A 34 13.53 -8.15 11.31
C GLY A 34 12.86 -7.11 10.41
N ILE A 35 13.31 -5.85 10.46
CA ILE A 35 12.79 -4.78 9.59
C ILE A 35 13.19 -5.02 8.13
N LEU A 36 14.46 -5.36 7.87
CA LEU A 36 14.91 -5.68 6.50
C LEU A 36 14.16 -6.88 5.93
N MET A 37 13.96 -7.91 6.75
CA MET A 37 13.21 -9.11 6.39
C MET A 37 11.78 -8.80 5.97
N PHE A 38 11.11 -7.89 6.70
CA PHE A 38 9.80 -7.38 6.35
C PHE A 38 9.82 -6.63 5.01
N MET A 39 10.79 -5.72 4.83
CA MET A 39 10.93 -4.93 3.61
C MET A 39 11.19 -5.80 2.37
N ILE A 40 12.03 -6.84 2.50
CA ILE A 40 12.33 -7.79 1.41
C ILE A 40 11.08 -8.60 1.04
N THR A 41 10.38 -9.13 2.04
CA THR A 41 9.18 -9.96 1.83
C THR A 41 8.04 -9.17 1.17
N TYR A 42 7.85 -7.91 1.58
CA TYR A 42 6.78 -7.04 1.08
C TYR A 42 7.26 -6.00 0.06
N ALA A 43 8.42 -6.19 -0.56
CA ALA A 43 8.98 -5.25 -1.53
C ALA A 43 8.04 -5.03 -2.73
N SER A 44 7.41 -6.09 -3.23
CA SER A 44 6.49 -6.02 -4.37
C SER A 44 5.27 -5.11 -4.13
N PRO A 45 4.45 -5.29 -3.07
CA PRO A 45 3.36 -4.37 -2.79
C PRO A 45 3.84 -2.96 -2.45
N MET A 46 4.98 -2.79 -1.78
CA MET A 46 5.55 -1.47 -1.48
C MET A 46 5.93 -0.70 -2.74
N LEU A 47 6.60 -1.34 -3.70
CA LEU A 47 6.97 -0.73 -4.98
C LEU A 47 5.75 -0.39 -5.84
N PHE A 48 4.70 -1.21 -5.81
CA PHE A 48 3.45 -0.92 -6.52
C PHE A 48 2.74 0.32 -5.96
N ILE A 49 2.72 0.48 -4.65
CA ILE A 49 2.13 1.66 -4.01
C ILE A 49 2.99 2.89 -4.30
N LEU A 50 4.32 2.77 -4.22
CA LEU A 50 5.25 3.86 -4.56
C LEU A 50 5.10 4.31 -6.02
N SER A 51 4.96 3.37 -6.96
CA SER A 51 4.75 3.71 -8.37
C SER A 51 3.43 4.45 -8.60
N MET A 52 2.37 4.10 -7.86
CA MET A 52 1.11 4.84 -7.87
C MET A 52 1.26 6.27 -7.33
N VAL A 53 1.95 6.47 -6.21
CA VAL A 53 2.23 7.82 -5.67
C VAL A 53 3.00 8.67 -6.68
N MET A 54 4.05 8.10 -7.28
CA MET A 54 4.86 8.78 -8.29
C MET A 54 4.05 9.09 -9.54
N TYR A 55 3.22 8.16 -10.01
CA TYR A 55 2.34 8.38 -11.16
C TYR A 55 1.36 9.54 -10.93
N ILE A 56 0.75 9.61 -9.75
CA ILE A 56 -0.15 10.72 -9.39
C ILE A 56 0.62 12.05 -9.35
N SER A 57 1.79 12.06 -8.71
CA SER A 57 2.63 13.26 -8.56
C SER A 57 3.11 13.81 -9.92
N VAL A 58 3.52 12.92 -10.83
CA VAL A 58 3.96 13.30 -12.19
C VAL A 58 2.78 13.80 -13.01
N LYS A 59 1.64 13.10 -12.96
CA LYS A 59 0.43 13.51 -13.68
C LYS A 59 -0.03 14.89 -13.22
N GLU A 60 0.09 15.15 -11.91
CA GLU A 60 -0.23 16.43 -11.29
C GLU A 60 0.62 17.61 -11.74
N THR A 61 1.90 17.35 -11.96
CA THR A 61 2.83 18.37 -12.47
C THR A 61 2.54 18.70 -13.95
N SER A 62 2.11 17.71 -14.74
CA SER A 62 1.93 17.87 -16.19
C SER A 62 0.63 18.59 -16.61
N TYR A 63 -0.36 18.73 -15.74
CA TYR A 63 -1.61 19.48 -16.05
C TYR A 63 -1.64 20.92 -15.52
N LEU A 64 -0.48 21.49 -15.18
CA LEU A 64 -0.35 22.83 -14.58
C LEU A 64 -0.60 24.01 -15.56
N PRO A 65 -1.29 23.86 -16.70
CA PRO A 65 -2.05 25.01 -17.21
C PRO A 65 -3.32 24.60 -17.97
N SER A 66 -4.46 24.38 -17.31
CA SER A 66 -5.78 24.60 -17.95
C SER A 66 -6.96 24.52 -16.96
N PRO A 67 -7.93 25.44 -17.03
CA PRO A 67 -9.15 25.37 -16.24
C PRO A 67 -10.12 24.37 -16.89
N PHE A 68 -10.14 23.13 -16.40
CA PHE A 68 -11.28 22.23 -16.66
C PHE A 68 -11.77 21.63 -15.34
N SER A 69 -12.68 22.39 -14.75
CA SER A 69 -13.39 22.21 -13.50
C SER A 69 -14.28 20.95 -13.48
N ALA A 70 -14.34 20.30 -12.31
CA ALA A 70 -15.23 19.21 -11.91
C ALA A 70 -15.00 17.80 -12.50
N ASP A 71 -14.84 17.64 -13.81
CA ASP A 71 -14.86 16.31 -14.43
C ASP A 71 -13.50 15.55 -14.30
N SER A 72 -12.38 16.26 -14.43
CA SER A 72 -11.03 15.69 -14.30
C SER A 72 -10.73 15.17 -12.89
N THR A 73 -11.23 15.86 -11.87
CA THR A 73 -11.17 15.44 -10.47
C THR A 73 -11.99 14.18 -10.20
N GLN A 74 -13.12 14.02 -10.88
CA GLN A 74 -13.95 12.83 -10.77
C GLN A 74 -13.30 11.63 -11.48
N LEU A 75 -12.75 11.84 -12.66
CA LEU A 75 -11.95 10.83 -13.37
C LEU A 75 -10.70 10.41 -12.59
N LEU A 76 -10.01 11.33 -11.92
CA LEU A 76 -8.85 11.01 -11.07
C LEU A 76 -9.26 10.21 -9.84
N LYS A 77 -10.39 10.55 -9.19
CA LYS A 77 -10.97 9.78 -8.08
C LYS A 77 -11.39 8.37 -8.52
N ILE A 78 -11.98 8.21 -9.69
CA ILE A 78 -12.41 6.90 -10.23
C ILE A 78 -11.18 6.06 -10.63
N MET A 79 -10.21 6.69 -11.30
CA MET A 79 -8.97 6.06 -11.76
C MET A 79 -8.00 5.75 -10.63
N LEU A 80 -8.10 6.42 -9.48
CA LEU A 80 -7.37 6.09 -8.25
C LEU A 80 -8.15 5.12 -7.36
N GLY A 81 -9.46 5.30 -7.27
CA GLY A 81 -10.36 4.46 -6.50
C GLY A 81 -10.35 3.03 -6.99
N PHE A 82 -10.46 2.77 -8.29
CA PHE A 82 -10.46 1.41 -8.82
C PHE A 82 -9.17 0.61 -8.49
N PRO A 83 -7.95 1.10 -8.79
CA PRO A 83 -6.72 0.35 -8.50
C PRO A 83 -6.35 0.34 -7.01
N CYS A 84 -6.94 1.18 -6.16
CA CYS A 84 -6.68 1.23 -4.72
C CYS A 84 -7.71 0.43 -3.90
N LEU A 85 -8.99 0.56 -4.26
CA LEU A 85 -10.12 -0.07 -3.58
C LEU A 85 -10.24 -1.55 -3.94
N VAL A 86 -9.92 -1.93 -5.19
CA VAL A 86 -9.95 -3.34 -5.60
C VAL A 86 -8.92 -4.17 -4.82
N PRO A 87 -7.63 -3.79 -4.72
CA PRO A 87 -6.68 -4.54 -3.89
C PRO A 87 -7.04 -4.51 -2.40
N LEU A 88 -7.54 -3.39 -1.88
CA LEU A 88 -7.95 -3.28 -0.48
C LEU A 88 -9.13 -4.22 -0.17
N GLY A 89 -10.16 -4.20 -1.03
CA GLY A 89 -11.34 -5.03 -0.90
C GLY A 89 -11.01 -6.53 -1.03
N LEU A 90 -10.23 -6.92 -2.04
CA LEU A 90 -9.82 -8.31 -2.22
C LEU A 90 -8.99 -8.83 -1.02
N ASN A 91 -8.05 -8.02 -0.50
CA ASN A 91 -7.28 -8.40 0.69
C ASN A 91 -8.16 -8.48 1.95
N SER A 92 -9.13 -7.57 2.11
CA SER A 92 -10.07 -7.60 3.23
C SER A 92 -11.00 -8.81 3.19
N ILE A 93 -11.54 -9.16 2.01
CA ILE A 93 -12.38 -10.35 1.83
C ILE A 93 -11.58 -11.62 2.09
N LEU A 94 -10.32 -11.66 1.62
CA LEU A 94 -9.45 -12.80 1.88
C LEU A 94 -9.16 -12.94 3.38
N LEU A 95 -8.87 -11.83 4.06
CA LEU A 95 -8.65 -11.83 5.51
C LEU A 95 -9.88 -12.33 6.27
N THR A 96 -11.08 -11.83 5.95
CA THR A 96 -12.31 -12.27 6.61
C THR A 96 -12.58 -13.75 6.36
N ALA A 97 -12.40 -14.24 5.13
CA ALA A 97 -12.52 -15.66 4.82
C ALA A 97 -11.55 -16.52 5.67
N TYR A 98 -10.28 -16.12 5.78
CA TYR A 98 -9.33 -16.83 6.63
C TYR A 98 -9.70 -16.75 8.13
N THR A 99 -10.18 -15.60 8.63
CA THR A 99 -10.66 -15.51 10.02
C THR A 99 -11.83 -16.46 10.30
N ILE A 100 -12.79 -16.57 9.37
CA ILE A 100 -13.95 -17.46 9.52
C ILE A 100 -13.48 -18.91 9.55
N ILE A 101 -12.58 -19.32 8.65
CA ILE A 101 -12.04 -20.69 8.63
C ILE A 101 -11.28 -21.01 9.91
N LEU A 102 -10.46 -20.08 10.43
CA LEU A 102 -9.75 -20.24 11.70
C LEU A 102 -10.71 -20.40 12.89
N LEU A 103 -11.81 -19.63 12.90
CA LEU A 103 -12.84 -19.73 13.94
C LEU A 103 -13.56 -21.08 13.89
N LEU A 104 -13.87 -21.59 12.69
CA LEU A 104 -14.53 -22.88 12.49
C LEU A 104 -13.63 -24.06 12.88
N MET A 105 -12.33 -23.99 12.57
CA MET A 105 -11.37 -25.07 12.80
C MET A 105 -10.56 -24.90 14.10
N ARG A 106 -10.98 -24.00 15.01
CA ARG A 106 -10.26 -23.64 16.24
C ARG A 106 -9.86 -24.83 17.11
N ASN A 107 -10.69 -25.87 17.15
CA ASN A 107 -10.48 -27.03 18.03
C ASN A 107 -9.56 -28.10 17.41
N HIS A 108 -9.10 -27.89 16.17
CA HIS A 108 -8.24 -28.84 15.46
C HIS A 108 -6.78 -28.40 15.55
N LEU A 109 -5.88 -29.26 16.05
CA LEU A 109 -4.47 -28.93 16.28
C LEU A 109 -3.73 -28.38 15.04
N PHE A 110 -4.19 -28.72 13.83
CA PHE A 110 -3.62 -28.25 12.57
C PHE A 110 -3.81 -26.76 12.30
N VAL A 111 -4.72 -26.09 13.03
CA VAL A 111 -4.93 -24.63 12.91
C VAL A 111 -3.64 -23.86 13.24
N TRP A 112 -2.90 -24.34 14.24
CA TRP A 112 -1.71 -23.68 14.77
C TRP A 112 -0.49 -23.86 13.87
N SER A 113 -0.33 -25.02 13.22
CA SER A 113 0.88 -25.32 12.44
C SER A 113 0.72 -25.04 10.94
N VAL A 114 -0.45 -25.27 10.35
CA VAL A 114 -0.63 -25.22 8.88
C VAL A 114 -1.32 -23.94 8.42
N PHE A 115 -2.24 -23.41 9.25
CA PHE A 115 -3.05 -22.25 8.90
C PHE A 115 -2.53 -20.94 9.50
N SER A 116 -1.95 -20.98 10.70
CA SER A 116 -1.38 -19.80 11.36
C SER A 116 -0.31 -19.08 10.50
N PRO A 117 0.66 -19.77 9.86
CA PRO A 117 1.62 -19.11 8.99
C PRO A 117 0.94 -18.32 7.86
N LYS A 118 -0.01 -18.96 7.16
CA LYS A 118 -0.73 -18.36 6.03
C LYS A 118 -1.57 -17.16 6.47
N TYR A 119 -2.20 -17.26 7.64
CA TYR A 119 -3.00 -16.17 8.19
C TYR A 119 -2.16 -14.94 8.52
N ILE A 120 -1.01 -15.12 9.17
CA ILE A 120 -0.10 -14.01 9.49
C ILE A 120 0.38 -13.32 8.21
N TYR A 121 0.67 -14.07 7.15
CA TYR A 121 1.02 -13.49 5.85
C TYR A 121 -0.09 -12.60 5.26
N VAL A 122 -1.33 -13.10 5.28
CA VAL A 122 -2.49 -12.34 4.77
C VAL A 122 -2.73 -11.10 5.64
N CYS A 123 -2.70 -11.24 6.98
CA CYS A 123 -2.79 -10.13 7.91
C CYS A 123 -1.74 -9.05 7.62
N THR A 124 -0.47 -9.42 7.57
CA THR A 124 0.61 -8.45 7.35
C THR A 124 0.50 -7.82 5.97
N THR A 125 0.15 -8.58 4.93
CA THR A 125 -0.12 -8.02 3.59
C THR A 125 -1.27 -7.01 3.62
N THR A 126 -2.35 -7.30 4.35
CA THR A 126 -3.50 -6.37 4.47
C THR A 126 -3.12 -5.08 5.17
N VAL A 127 -2.32 -5.15 6.25
CA VAL A 127 -1.82 -3.98 6.96
C VAL A 127 -0.91 -3.15 6.04
N CYS A 128 0.02 -3.80 5.33
CA CYS A 128 0.90 -3.14 4.35
C CYS A 128 0.11 -2.37 3.28
N VAL A 129 -0.91 -3.01 2.71
CA VAL A 129 -1.77 -2.38 1.69
C VAL A 129 -2.56 -1.23 2.31
N TYR A 130 -3.15 -1.41 3.49
CA TYR A 130 -3.90 -0.35 4.18
C TYR A 130 -3.04 0.88 4.47
N VAL A 131 -1.84 0.68 5.02
CA VAL A 131 -0.89 1.76 5.28
C VAL A 131 -0.53 2.47 3.97
N GLY A 132 -0.17 1.74 2.92
CA GLY A 132 0.17 2.37 1.65
C GLY A 132 -0.99 3.14 1.00
N VAL A 133 -2.22 2.64 1.10
CA VAL A 133 -3.43 3.35 0.67
C VAL A 133 -3.63 4.66 1.46
N SER A 134 -3.41 4.63 2.78
CA SER A 134 -3.53 5.83 3.62
C SER A 134 -2.51 6.91 3.26
N VAL A 135 -1.29 6.51 2.91
CA VAL A 135 -0.23 7.41 2.43
C VAL A 135 -0.64 8.06 1.11
N VAL A 136 -1.10 7.26 0.13
CA VAL A 136 -1.61 7.76 -1.16
C VAL A 136 -2.75 8.75 -0.95
N SER A 137 -3.73 8.41 -0.12
CA SER A 137 -4.86 9.31 0.20
C SER A 137 -4.39 10.63 0.78
N THR A 138 -3.44 10.59 1.71
CA THR A 138 -2.90 11.80 2.36
C THR A 138 -2.16 12.69 1.36
N THR A 139 -1.34 12.11 0.47
CA THR A 139 -0.65 12.87 -0.58
C THR A 139 -1.63 13.61 -1.50
N VAL A 140 -2.71 12.94 -1.89
CA VAL A 140 -3.73 13.52 -2.78
C VAL A 140 -4.49 14.65 -2.08
N THR A 141 -4.93 14.44 -0.83
CA THR A 141 -5.59 15.49 -0.05
C THR A 141 -4.67 16.69 0.15
N TYR A 142 -3.39 16.46 0.44
CA TYR A 142 -2.40 17.52 0.60
C TYR A 142 -2.28 18.36 -0.68
N THR A 143 -2.15 17.74 -1.86
CA THR A 143 -2.02 18.56 -3.08
C THR A 143 -3.29 19.33 -3.41
N TYR A 144 -4.48 18.76 -3.18
CA TYR A 144 -5.74 19.49 -3.35
C TYR A 144 -5.83 20.72 -2.43
N LEU A 145 -5.41 20.60 -1.17
CA LEU A 145 -5.38 21.72 -0.23
C LEU A 145 -4.41 22.81 -0.69
N VAL A 146 -3.20 22.44 -1.12
CA VAL A 146 -2.19 23.39 -1.59
C VAL A 146 -2.64 24.12 -2.86
N LEU A 147 -3.24 23.41 -3.82
CA LEU A 147 -3.77 24.01 -5.04
C LEU A 147 -4.95 24.95 -4.76
N GLY A 148 -5.85 24.56 -3.85
CA GLY A 148 -6.95 25.41 -3.41
C GLY A 148 -6.47 26.69 -2.75
N PHE A 149 -5.46 26.59 -1.89
CA PHE A 149 -4.86 27.75 -1.21
C PHE A 149 -4.18 28.71 -2.20
N ARG A 150 -3.41 28.19 -3.17
CA ARG A 150 -2.79 29.03 -4.21
C ARG A 150 -3.82 29.78 -5.06
N ARG A 151 -4.94 29.12 -5.43
CA ARG A 151 -6.03 29.78 -6.18
C ARG A 151 -6.68 30.90 -5.39
N LYS A 152 -6.90 30.70 -4.08
CA LYS A 152 -7.47 31.75 -3.22
C LYS A 152 -6.58 33.00 -3.22
N MET A 153 -5.27 32.82 -3.05
CA MET A 153 -4.31 33.93 -3.10
C MET A 153 -4.31 34.66 -4.46
N GLN A 154 -4.42 33.94 -5.58
CA GLN A 154 -4.49 34.56 -6.92
C GLN A 154 -5.79 35.34 -7.15
N GLY A 155 -6.92 34.87 -6.59
CA GLY A 155 -8.20 35.58 -6.69
C GLY A 155 -8.24 36.89 -5.89
N GLU A 156 -7.60 36.93 -4.72
CA GLU A 156 -7.49 38.15 -3.90
C GLU A 156 -6.65 39.23 -4.62
N LEU A 157 -5.54 38.84 -5.26
CA LEU A 157 -4.70 39.75 -6.06
C LEU A 157 -5.42 40.34 -7.29
N SER A 158 -6.37 39.62 -7.88
CA SER A 158 -7.09 40.08 -9.08
C SER A 158 -8.27 41.00 -8.76
N HIS A 159 -8.69 41.08 -7.50
CA HIS A 159 -9.79 41.95 -7.04
C HIS A 159 -9.30 43.32 -6.54
N GLU A 160 -7.99 43.47 -6.34
CA GLU A 160 -7.33 44.70 -5.86
C GLU A 160 -6.83 45.60 -7.02
N GLN A 161 -6.94 45.12 -8.28
CA GLN A 161 -6.65 45.89 -9.50
C GLN A 161 -7.94 46.36 -10.18
#